data_AF-A4T9A7-F1
#
_entry.id   AF-A4T9A7-F1
#
_cell.length_a   1.000
_cell.length_b   1.000
_cell.length_c   1.000
_cell.angle_alpha   90.00
_cell.angle_beta   90.00
_cell.angle_gamma   90.00
#
_symmetry.space_group_name_H-M   'P 1'
#
loop_
_entity.id
_entity.type
_entity.pdbx_description
1 polymer ?
#
loop_
_entity_poly.entity_id
_entity_poly.type
_entity_poly.pdbx_seq_one_letter_code
_entity_poly.pdbx_strand_id
1 'polypeptide(L)'
;MPPDPGLPGAGDASEQAAAGYTVPVAKPAKSRLLQDGRDMFWSVAPLVLACVVLAGVLGMCSFAPTGPGAGPVPDYDAPAGLQADADALKIPIRVPQLPEGWQSNSGSRKGIEAGRTDPVSGQRVRAVASVVGYLTPSGMYLSLTQSNADEDKLVASFSSEMVPTGVEDVDGVRWVVYQGGERDGKPNEPVWTAEVRGPTGPAQLAVTGAGSADEYRMLAAATQSQPPLTVT
;
A
#
# COMPACT_ATOMS: atom_id res chain seq x y z
N MET A 1 56.08 -36.04 95.14
CA MET A 1 57.02 -36.27 94.02
C MET A 1 56.41 -35.54 92.82
N PRO A 2 57.15 -34.60 92.20
CA PRO A 2 56.67 -33.68 91.15
C PRO A 2 56.40 -34.45 89.82
N PRO A 3 55.75 -33.89 88.77
CA PRO A 3 55.91 -32.48 88.39
C PRO A 3 54.68 -31.71 87.83
N ASP A 4 54.88 -30.40 87.89
CA ASP A 4 54.34 -29.26 87.12
C ASP A 4 54.99 -29.24 85.70
N PRO A 5 54.76 -28.28 84.77
CA PRO A 5 53.58 -27.50 84.38
C PRO A 5 53.27 -27.64 82.86
N GLY A 6 52.10 -27.15 82.43
CA GLY A 6 51.81 -26.86 81.03
C GLY A 6 50.81 -25.70 80.92
N LEU A 7 51.33 -24.48 81.01
CA LEU A 7 50.60 -23.21 80.92
C LEU A 7 49.87 -23.02 79.57
N PRO A 8 48.87 -22.12 79.53
CA PRO A 8 47.69 -22.20 78.68
C PRO A 8 47.80 -21.30 77.45
N GLY A 9 47.27 -21.76 76.33
CA GLY A 9 47.06 -20.94 75.14
C GLY A 9 45.58 -20.65 74.96
N ALA A 10 45.19 -19.42 75.28
CA ALA A 10 44.05 -18.66 74.76
C ALA A 10 42.70 -19.40 74.69
N GLY A 11 41.74 -19.14 75.59
CA GLY A 11 41.21 -17.80 75.83
C GLY A 11 39.82 -17.77 75.20
N ASP A 12 38.86 -18.36 75.90
CA ASP A 12 37.46 -18.40 75.49
C ASP A 12 36.67 -17.30 76.21
N ALA A 13 35.90 -16.59 75.39
CA ALA A 13 34.65 -15.89 75.69
C ALA A 13 34.58 -14.91 76.88
N SER A 14 34.44 -13.62 76.56
CA SER A 14 33.31 -12.73 76.95
C SER A 14 33.66 -11.30 76.51
N GLU A 15 33.15 -10.82 75.38
CA GLU A 15 31.87 -10.13 75.23
C GLU A 15 31.78 -8.82 76.05
N GLN A 16 31.94 -7.68 75.37
CA GLN A 16 31.06 -6.53 75.59
C GLN A 16 31.08 -5.50 74.45
N ALA A 17 29.86 -5.30 73.95
CA ALA A 17 29.31 -4.31 73.05
C ALA A 17 30.01 -2.94 72.93
N ALA A 18 30.18 -2.49 71.68
CA ALA A 18 29.87 -1.11 71.28
C ALA A 18 29.60 -1.07 69.77
N ALA A 19 28.40 -0.62 69.41
CA ALA A 19 27.94 -0.46 68.04
C ALA A 19 28.72 0.66 67.31
N GLY A 20 29.08 0.40 66.04
CA GLY A 20 29.74 1.34 65.15
C GLY A 20 29.71 0.87 63.70
N TYR A 21 28.51 0.87 63.12
CA TYR A 21 28.13 0.78 61.71
C TYR A 21 29.20 0.39 60.67
N THR A 22 29.12 -0.83 60.12
CA THR A 22 29.80 -1.20 58.86
C THR A 22 28.95 -0.76 57.67
N VAL A 23 29.43 0.23 56.91
CA VAL A 23 28.80 0.64 55.66
C VAL A 23 29.07 -0.43 54.59
N PRO A 24 28.07 -0.90 53.83
CA PRO A 24 28.30 -1.84 52.75
C PRO A 24 28.98 -1.11 51.57
N VAL A 25 30.23 -1.45 51.25
CA VAL A 25 30.85 -1.02 49.99
C VAL A 25 30.28 -1.85 48.85
N ALA A 26 29.50 -1.19 48.00
CA ALA A 26 28.89 -1.74 46.80
C ALA A 26 29.95 -2.20 45.78
N LYS A 27 29.76 -3.36 45.16
CA LYS A 27 30.07 -3.51 43.72
C LYS A 27 28.86 -2.89 43.00
N PRO A 28 28.95 -2.10 41.91
CA PRO A 28 30.03 -1.94 40.93
C PRO A 28 30.28 -0.47 40.51
N ALA A 29 31.35 -0.21 39.75
CA ALA A 29 31.33 0.93 38.82
C ALA A 29 32.04 0.54 37.53
N LYS A 30 31.32 -0.15 36.64
CA LYS A 30 31.56 0.08 35.21
C LYS A 30 30.74 1.32 34.85
N SER A 31 31.42 2.43 34.67
CA SER A 31 30.89 3.57 33.95
C SER A 31 31.93 4.00 32.94
N ARG A 32 32.01 3.26 31.83
CA ARG A 32 32.60 3.75 30.58
C ARG A 32 31.58 4.43 29.67
N LEU A 33 30.34 4.59 30.14
CA LEU A 33 29.24 5.07 29.32
C LEU A 33 29.38 6.52 28.80
N LEU A 34 30.38 7.29 29.25
CA LEU A 34 30.60 8.68 28.82
C LEU A 34 32.06 9.00 28.42
N GLN A 35 32.92 7.98 28.29
CA GLN A 35 34.11 8.09 27.43
C GLN A 35 33.81 7.63 25.99
N ASP A 36 32.65 7.01 25.77
CA ASP A 36 32.24 6.51 24.47
C ASP A 36 31.80 7.62 23.50
N GLY A 37 31.32 8.79 23.94
CA GLY A 37 30.78 9.79 23.00
C GLY A 37 31.82 10.35 22.02
N ARG A 38 33.02 10.67 22.51
CA ARG A 38 34.11 11.26 21.70
C ARG A 38 34.85 10.21 20.88
N ASP A 39 35.13 9.03 21.44
CA ASP A 39 35.77 7.93 20.71
C ASP A 39 34.81 7.25 19.73
N MET A 40 33.51 7.19 20.03
CA MET A 40 32.48 6.81 19.08
C MET A 40 32.38 7.84 17.97
N PHE A 41 32.44 9.15 18.26
CA PHE A 41 32.46 10.16 17.21
C PHE A 41 33.72 10.09 16.35
N TRP A 42 34.89 9.85 16.96
CA TRP A 42 36.17 9.70 16.24
C TRP A 42 36.31 8.38 15.47
N SER A 43 35.55 7.33 15.83
CA SER A 43 35.51 6.07 15.06
C SER A 43 34.39 6.06 14.02
N VAL A 44 33.27 6.74 14.26
CA VAL A 44 32.15 6.86 13.32
C VAL A 44 32.41 7.94 12.27
N ALA A 45 33.05 9.06 12.60
CA ALA A 45 33.30 10.15 11.64
C ALA A 45 34.13 9.72 10.41
N PRO A 46 35.24 8.95 10.55
CA PRO A 46 36.00 8.47 9.40
C PRO A 46 35.19 7.50 8.55
N LEU A 47 34.36 6.65 9.18
CA LEU A 47 33.48 5.72 8.49
C LEU A 47 32.40 6.47 7.69
N VAL A 48 31.73 7.45 8.31
CA VAL A 48 30.73 8.31 7.64
C VAL A 48 31.38 9.09 6.50
N LEU A 49 32.58 9.65 6.71
CA LEU A 49 33.31 10.36 5.66
C LEU A 49 33.67 9.42 4.49
N ALA A 50 34.15 8.21 4.79
CA ALA A 50 34.43 7.20 3.77
C ALA A 50 33.15 6.81 3.00
N CYS A 51 32.01 6.63 3.69
CA CYS A 51 30.72 6.36 3.06
C CYS A 51 30.27 7.52 2.16
N VAL A 52 30.41 8.77 2.59
CA VAL A 52 30.05 9.95 1.80
C VAL A 52 30.95 10.09 0.57
N VAL A 53 32.26 9.91 0.72
CA VAL A 53 33.21 9.93 -0.41
C VAL A 53 32.91 8.81 -1.39
N LEU A 54 32.68 7.58 -0.90
CA LEU A 54 32.35 6.45 -1.75
C LEU A 54 31.02 6.67 -2.48
N ALA A 55 29.99 7.17 -1.79
CA ALA A 55 28.69 7.46 -2.40
C ALA A 55 28.76 8.62 -3.40
N GLY A 56 29.63 9.62 -3.18
CA GLY A 56 29.92 10.70 -4.13
C GLY A 56 30.68 10.21 -5.37
N VAL A 57 31.72 9.39 -5.19
CA VAL A 57 32.51 8.81 -6.30
C VAL A 57 31.68 7.83 -7.13
N LEU A 58 30.82 7.04 -6.49
CA LEU A 58 29.92 6.11 -7.18
C LEU A 58 28.69 6.78 -7.81
N GLY A 59 28.52 8.10 -7.65
CA GLY A 59 27.36 8.84 -8.19
C GLY A 59 26.02 8.42 -7.57
N MET A 60 26.04 7.77 -6.40
CA MET A 60 24.85 7.24 -5.73
C MET A 60 24.16 8.28 -4.84
N CYS A 61 24.78 9.44 -4.61
CA CYS A 61 24.15 10.59 -3.98
C CYS A 61 23.56 11.52 -5.05
N SER A 62 22.31 11.30 -5.44
CA SER A 62 21.56 12.33 -6.18
C SER A 62 21.03 13.38 -5.20
N PHE A 63 21.54 14.59 -5.28
CA PHE A 63 21.03 15.73 -4.53
C PHE A 63 19.81 16.28 -5.29
N ALA A 64 18.62 15.94 -4.82
CA ALA A 64 17.35 16.43 -5.35
C ALA A 64 16.75 17.46 -4.36
N PRO A 65 17.16 18.73 -4.40
CA PRO A 65 16.70 19.77 -3.45
C PRO A 65 15.19 20.04 -3.53
N THR A 66 14.53 19.55 -4.57
CA THR A 66 13.08 19.63 -4.79
C THR A 66 12.33 18.33 -4.49
N GLY A 67 12.97 17.35 -3.84
CA GLY A 67 12.42 15.99 -3.66
C GLY A 67 12.56 15.14 -4.94
N PRO A 68 12.28 13.82 -4.88
CA PRO A 68 12.26 13.00 -6.07
C PRO A 68 11.27 13.62 -7.06
N GLY A 69 11.76 14.06 -8.22
CA GLY A 69 10.90 14.48 -9.32
C GLY A 69 10.00 13.31 -9.71
N ALA A 70 8.86 13.61 -10.36
CA ALA A 70 8.01 12.58 -10.92
C ALA A 70 8.87 11.65 -11.79
N GLY A 71 8.99 10.39 -11.39
CA GLY A 71 9.70 9.38 -12.18
C GLY A 71 9.03 9.24 -13.54
N PRO A 72 9.72 8.67 -14.54
CA PRO A 72 9.11 8.43 -15.84
C PRO A 72 7.85 7.58 -15.65
N VAL A 73 6.70 8.12 -16.06
CA VAL A 73 5.43 7.40 -16.05
C VAL A 73 5.58 6.23 -17.03
N PRO A 74 5.32 4.98 -16.61
CA PRO A 74 5.28 3.86 -17.53
C PRO A 74 4.26 4.14 -18.63
N ASP A 75 4.69 4.09 -19.88
CA ASP A 75 3.79 4.24 -21.02
C ASP A 75 3.07 2.91 -21.27
N TYR A 76 1.75 2.96 -21.37
CA TYR A 76 0.91 1.78 -21.62
C TYR A 76 -0.03 2.04 -22.79
N ASP A 77 0.01 1.18 -23.80
CA ASP A 77 -0.92 1.23 -24.94
C ASP A 77 -2.27 0.63 -24.52
N ALA A 78 -3.15 1.48 -23.99
CA ALA A 78 -4.48 1.08 -23.57
C ALA A 78 -5.35 0.53 -24.71
N PRO A 79 -5.41 1.15 -25.92
CA PRO A 79 -6.14 0.56 -27.04
C PRO A 79 -5.70 -0.86 -27.38
N ALA A 80 -4.40 -1.12 -27.53
CA ALA A 80 -3.91 -2.46 -27.86
C ALA A 80 -4.15 -3.46 -26.71
N GLY A 81 -3.96 -3.03 -25.46
CA GLY A 81 -4.22 -3.84 -24.28
C GLY A 81 -5.70 -4.24 -24.14
N LEU A 82 -6.60 -3.26 -24.27
CA LEU A 82 -8.04 -3.48 -24.20
C LEU A 82 -8.55 -4.35 -25.36
N GLN A 83 -7.97 -4.25 -26.56
CA GLN A 83 -8.28 -5.16 -27.66
C GLN A 83 -7.86 -6.59 -27.33
N ALA A 84 -6.63 -6.81 -26.87
CA ALA A 84 -6.15 -8.12 -26.45
C ALA A 84 -7.01 -8.71 -25.31
N ASP A 85 -7.52 -7.86 -24.42
CA ASP A 85 -8.43 -8.25 -23.34
C ASP A 85 -9.82 -8.61 -23.87
N ALA A 86 -10.34 -7.87 -24.86
CA ALA A 86 -11.63 -8.18 -25.49
C ALA A 86 -11.56 -9.55 -26.17
N ASP A 87 -10.46 -9.81 -26.88
CA ASP A 87 -10.21 -11.07 -27.57
C ASP A 87 -10.03 -12.24 -26.60
N ALA A 88 -9.45 -12.03 -25.42
CA ALA A 88 -9.23 -13.09 -24.45
C ALA A 88 -10.44 -13.34 -23.54
N LEU A 89 -11.07 -12.28 -23.03
CA LEU A 89 -12.11 -12.35 -22.01
C LEU A 89 -13.52 -12.50 -22.60
N LYS A 90 -13.72 -12.11 -23.87
CA LYS A 90 -15.00 -12.16 -24.59
C LYS A 90 -16.14 -11.41 -23.88
N ILE A 91 -15.80 -10.39 -23.08
CA ILE A 91 -16.74 -9.44 -22.48
C ILE A 91 -16.76 -8.14 -23.32
N PRO A 92 -17.81 -7.32 -23.25
CA PRO A 92 -17.93 -6.14 -24.11
C PRO A 92 -17.09 -4.98 -23.55
N ILE A 93 -15.78 -5.02 -23.85
CA ILE A 93 -14.78 -4.01 -23.46
C ILE A 93 -14.85 -2.81 -24.42
N ARG A 94 -14.73 -1.60 -23.89
CA ARG A 94 -14.70 -0.32 -24.61
C ARG A 94 -13.35 0.35 -24.44
N VAL A 95 -12.89 1.11 -25.43
CA VAL A 95 -11.69 1.97 -25.31
C VAL A 95 -12.16 3.38 -25.01
N PRO A 96 -11.81 3.96 -23.84
CA PRO A 96 -12.22 5.33 -23.52
C PRO A 96 -11.63 6.34 -24.51
N GLN A 97 -12.44 7.28 -25.00
CA GLN A 97 -11.95 8.44 -25.76
C GLN A 97 -11.75 9.62 -24.81
N LEU A 98 -10.57 9.68 -24.20
CA LEU A 98 -10.22 10.71 -23.23
C LEU A 98 -9.72 12.00 -23.92
N PRO A 99 -9.95 13.18 -23.30
CA PRO A 99 -9.40 14.43 -23.80
C PRO A 99 -7.88 14.50 -23.63
N GLU A 100 -7.26 15.54 -24.19
CA GLU A 100 -5.82 15.78 -24.07
C GLU A 100 -5.36 15.87 -22.60
N GLY A 101 -4.14 15.39 -22.33
CA GLY A 101 -3.52 15.41 -21.01
C GLY A 101 -3.79 14.17 -20.15
N TRP A 102 -4.65 13.26 -20.60
CA TRP A 102 -4.79 11.93 -20.00
C TRP A 102 -3.76 10.96 -20.56
N GLN A 103 -3.19 10.12 -19.70
CA GLN A 103 -2.20 9.13 -20.10
C GLN A 103 -2.50 7.79 -19.45
N SER A 104 -2.61 6.72 -20.23
CA SER A 104 -2.65 5.36 -19.70
C SER A 104 -1.29 4.94 -19.15
N ASN A 105 -1.27 4.37 -17.94
CA ASN A 105 -0.03 4.04 -17.24
C ASN A 105 0.16 2.54 -16.97
N SER A 106 -0.91 1.76 -17.02
CA SER A 106 -0.90 0.35 -16.64
C SER A 106 -2.13 -0.38 -17.17
N GLY A 107 -2.01 -1.70 -17.31
CA GLY A 107 -3.14 -2.56 -17.57
C GLY A 107 -2.96 -3.95 -16.98
N SER A 108 -4.07 -4.56 -16.58
CA SER A 108 -4.09 -5.90 -16.00
C SER A 108 -5.44 -6.58 -16.19
N ARG A 109 -5.48 -7.89 -15.94
CA ARG A 109 -6.72 -8.67 -15.90
C ARG A 109 -6.94 -9.22 -14.50
N LYS A 110 -8.20 -9.32 -14.09
CA LYS A 110 -8.60 -9.88 -12.80
C LYS A 110 -9.69 -10.94 -12.97
N GLY A 111 -9.69 -11.93 -12.08
CA GLY A 111 -10.80 -12.85 -11.89
C GLY A 111 -11.52 -12.55 -10.58
N ILE A 112 -12.84 -12.69 -10.57
CA ILE A 112 -13.67 -12.60 -9.37
C ILE A 112 -14.40 -13.94 -9.22
N GLU A 113 -13.98 -14.73 -8.23
CA GLU A 113 -14.59 -16.03 -7.95
C GLU A 113 -16.02 -15.85 -7.45
N ALA A 114 -16.93 -16.70 -7.94
CA ALA A 114 -18.38 -16.54 -7.73
C ALA A 114 -18.89 -15.12 -8.09
N GLY A 115 -18.20 -14.44 -9.01
CA GLY A 115 -18.37 -13.03 -9.33
C GLY A 115 -19.60 -12.71 -10.19
N ARG A 116 -20.22 -13.70 -10.82
CA ARG A 116 -21.47 -13.50 -11.58
C ARG A 116 -22.42 -14.68 -11.42
N THR A 117 -23.69 -14.43 -11.64
CA THR A 117 -24.72 -15.47 -11.71
C THR A 117 -24.88 -15.92 -13.15
N ASP A 118 -24.70 -17.22 -13.42
CA ASP A 118 -24.94 -17.77 -14.74
C ASP A 118 -26.45 -17.77 -15.03
N PRO A 119 -26.91 -17.11 -16.11
CA PRO A 119 -28.35 -16.91 -16.34
C PRO A 119 -29.08 -18.20 -16.72
N VAL A 120 -28.38 -19.24 -17.15
CA VAL A 120 -28.97 -20.52 -17.58
C VAL A 120 -29.08 -21.47 -16.39
N SER A 121 -28.01 -21.63 -15.63
CA SER A 121 -27.91 -22.58 -14.52
C SER A 121 -28.28 -21.99 -13.16
N GLY A 122 -28.31 -20.66 -13.04
CA GLY A 122 -28.50 -19.94 -11.77
C GLY A 122 -27.32 -20.08 -10.79
N GLN A 123 -26.24 -20.75 -11.19
CA GLN A 123 -25.08 -20.97 -10.35
C GLN A 123 -24.16 -19.75 -10.33
N ARG A 124 -23.47 -19.55 -9.21
CA ARG A 124 -22.40 -18.56 -9.14
C ARG A 124 -21.17 -19.09 -9.86
N VAL A 125 -20.66 -18.33 -10.82
CA VAL A 125 -19.48 -18.67 -11.60
C VAL A 125 -18.48 -17.53 -11.57
N ARG A 126 -17.24 -17.82 -11.98
CA ARG A 126 -16.18 -16.81 -12.06
C ARG A 126 -16.56 -15.72 -13.07
N ALA A 127 -16.36 -14.48 -12.65
CA ALA A 127 -16.35 -13.31 -13.53
C ALA A 127 -14.92 -12.90 -13.86
N VAL A 128 -14.76 -12.16 -14.95
CA VAL A 128 -13.47 -11.65 -15.43
C VAL A 128 -13.56 -10.13 -15.60
N ALA A 129 -12.41 -9.47 -15.47
CA ALA A 129 -12.32 -8.03 -15.61
C ALA A 129 -11.02 -7.63 -16.32
N SER A 130 -11.11 -6.59 -17.13
CA SER A 130 -9.98 -5.82 -17.64
C SER A 130 -9.85 -4.54 -16.84
N VAL A 131 -8.63 -4.17 -16.47
CA VAL A 131 -8.33 -3.00 -15.65
C VAL A 131 -7.28 -2.17 -16.37
N VAL A 132 -7.55 -0.89 -16.57
CA VAL A 132 -6.57 0.06 -17.12
C VAL A 132 -6.46 1.26 -16.19
N GLY A 133 -5.22 1.58 -15.83
CA GLY A 133 -4.88 2.77 -15.07
C GLY A 133 -4.58 3.95 -15.99
N TYR A 134 -5.04 5.13 -15.58
CA TYR A 134 -4.85 6.41 -16.23
C TYR A 134 -4.32 7.43 -15.23
N LEU A 135 -3.43 8.30 -15.70
CA LEU A 135 -3.09 9.55 -15.04
C LEU A 135 -3.93 10.66 -15.65
N THR A 136 -4.56 11.45 -14.79
CA THR A 136 -5.34 12.63 -15.18
C THR A 136 -4.42 13.81 -15.52
N PRO A 137 -4.93 14.87 -16.16
CA PRO A 137 -4.15 16.08 -16.42
C PRO A 137 -3.61 16.75 -15.14
N SER A 138 -4.25 16.54 -13.98
CA SER A 138 -3.75 17.02 -12.69
C SER A 138 -2.72 16.09 -12.04
N GLY A 139 -2.35 14.99 -12.70
CA GLY A 139 -1.40 14.00 -12.22
C GLY A 139 -1.98 12.98 -11.23
N MET A 140 -3.30 12.92 -11.06
CA MET A 140 -3.95 11.96 -10.18
C MET A 140 -4.15 10.63 -10.90
N TYR A 141 -4.21 9.54 -10.13
CA TYR A 141 -4.46 8.22 -10.68
C TYR A 141 -5.96 7.90 -10.67
N LEU A 142 -6.46 7.37 -11.80
CA LEU A 142 -7.77 6.74 -11.91
C LEU A 142 -7.64 5.39 -12.60
N SER A 143 -8.44 4.43 -12.17
CA SER A 143 -8.51 3.08 -12.72
C SER A 143 -9.90 2.84 -13.30
N LEU A 144 -9.95 2.37 -14.53
CA LEU A 144 -11.16 1.84 -15.15
C LEU A 144 -11.13 0.31 -15.10
N THR A 145 -12.15 -0.28 -14.49
CA THR A 145 -12.40 -1.72 -14.53
C THR A 145 -13.64 -2.00 -15.38
N GLN A 146 -13.54 -2.92 -16.34
CA GLN A 146 -14.66 -3.39 -17.16
C GLN A 146 -14.83 -4.89 -16.95
N SER A 147 -16.00 -5.33 -16.48
CA SER A 147 -16.23 -6.71 -16.04
C SER A 147 -17.61 -7.24 -16.45
N ASN A 148 -17.77 -8.55 -16.46
CA ASN A 148 -19.08 -9.22 -16.50
C ASN A 148 -19.56 -9.69 -15.10
N ALA A 149 -18.96 -9.16 -14.03
CA ALA A 149 -19.36 -9.42 -12.67
C ALA A 149 -20.70 -8.76 -12.33
N ASP A 150 -21.46 -9.39 -11.43
CA ASP A 150 -22.59 -8.74 -10.78
C ASP A 150 -22.06 -7.56 -9.94
N GLU A 151 -22.80 -6.44 -9.88
CA GLU A 151 -22.34 -5.20 -9.25
C GLU A 151 -21.85 -5.40 -7.80
N ASP A 152 -22.59 -6.15 -6.98
CA ASP A 152 -22.22 -6.42 -5.60
C ASP A 152 -20.86 -7.14 -5.48
N LYS A 153 -20.57 -8.05 -6.41
CA LYS A 153 -19.31 -8.79 -6.46
C LYS A 153 -18.16 -7.95 -6.98
N LEU A 154 -18.40 -7.08 -7.96
CA LEU A 154 -17.39 -6.16 -8.45
C LEU A 154 -16.96 -5.18 -7.35
N VAL A 155 -17.93 -4.56 -6.69
CA VAL A 155 -17.71 -3.60 -5.59
C VAL A 155 -16.97 -4.25 -4.43
N ALA A 156 -17.43 -5.43 -3.98
CA ALA A 156 -16.77 -6.18 -2.91
C ALA A 156 -15.32 -6.58 -3.25
N SER A 157 -14.95 -6.62 -4.55
CA SER A 157 -13.60 -6.92 -4.99
C SER A 157 -12.59 -5.79 -4.76
N PHE A 158 -13.07 -4.57 -4.48
CA PHE A 158 -12.25 -3.42 -4.06
C PHE A 158 -12.11 -3.39 -2.53
N SER A 159 -13.23 -3.50 -1.82
CA SER A 159 -13.28 -3.69 -0.37
C SER A 159 -14.64 -4.26 0.03
N SER A 160 -14.67 -5.13 1.04
CA SER A 160 -15.90 -5.70 1.60
C SER A 160 -16.73 -4.68 2.39
N GLU A 161 -16.17 -3.52 2.72
CA GLU A 161 -16.81 -2.47 3.52
C GLU A 161 -17.46 -1.38 2.68
N MET A 162 -17.46 -1.53 1.35
CA MET A 162 -18.07 -0.58 0.43
C MET A 162 -19.58 -0.53 0.63
N VAL A 163 -20.11 0.67 0.84
CA VAL A 163 -21.55 0.94 0.95
C VAL A 163 -21.97 1.98 -0.09
N PRO A 164 -23.17 1.84 -0.68
CA PRO A 164 -23.68 2.83 -1.61
C PRO A 164 -24.02 4.12 -0.85
N THR A 165 -23.48 5.24 -1.32
CA THR A 165 -23.64 6.56 -0.68
C THR A 165 -24.38 7.56 -1.55
N GLY A 166 -24.49 7.30 -2.85
CA GLY A 166 -25.13 8.22 -3.76
C GLY A 166 -25.20 7.70 -5.18
N VAL A 167 -25.67 8.57 -6.05
CA VAL A 167 -25.82 8.33 -7.47
C VAL A 167 -25.39 9.58 -8.21
N GLU A 168 -24.57 9.40 -9.24
CA GLU A 168 -24.13 10.44 -10.16
C GLU A 168 -24.73 10.14 -11.53
N ASP A 169 -25.33 11.15 -12.16
CA ASP A 169 -25.78 11.05 -13.55
C ASP A 169 -24.66 11.58 -14.45
N VAL A 170 -24.15 10.73 -15.33
CA VAL A 170 -23.13 11.08 -16.31
C VAL A 170 -23.74 10.84 -17.68
N ASP A 171 -24.09 11.92 -18.39
CA ASP A 171 -24.69 11.89 -19.73
C ASP A 171 -25.87 10.90 -19.86
N GLY A 172 -26.74 10.83 -18.86
CA GLY A 172 -27.92 9.95 -18.83
C GLY A 172 -27.64 8.50 -18.43
N VAL A 173 -26.40 8.16 -18.05
CA VAL A 173 -26.05 6.88 -17.43
C VAL A 173 -25.94 7.09 -15.93
N ARG A 174 -26.62 6.23 -15.18
CA ARG A 174 -26.65 6.26 -13.73
C ARG A 174 -25.44 5.52 -13.16
N TRP A 175 -24.53 6.25 -12.52
CA TRP A 175 -23.39 5.71 -11.78
C TRP A 175 -23.70 5.66 -10.29
N VAL A 176 -23.62 4.49 -9.68
CA VAL A 176 -23.78 4.34 -8.23
C VAL A 176 -22.43 4.60 -7.56
N VAL A 177 -22.41 5.48 -6.56
CA VAL A 177 -21.20 5.84 -5.82
C VAL A 177 -21.11 5.04 -4.54
N TYR A 178 -20.07 4.22 -4.44
CA TYR A 178 -19.72 3.47 -3.25
C TYR A 178 -18.56 4.14 -2.52
N GLN A 179 -18.64 4.16 -1.19
CA GLN A 179 -17.54 4.56 -0.32
C GLN A 179 -17.33 3.48 0.73
N GLY A 180 -16.09 3.26 1.13
CA GLY A 180 -15.73 2.30 2.17
C GLY A 180 -15.30 3.01 3.45
N GLY A 181 -15.12 2.22 4.51
CA GLY A 181 -14.50 2.70 5.75
C GLY A 181 -13.04 3.10 5.57
N GLU A 182 -12.34 3.32 6.67
CA GLU A 182 -10.90 3.57 6.65
C GLU A 182 -10.12 2.26 6.68
N ARG A 183 -9.06 2.17 5.86
CA ARG A 183 -8.08 1.10 5.88
C ARG A 183 -6.71 1.70 6.20
N ASP A 184 -6.04 1.17 7.23
CA ASP A 184 -4.74 1.66 7.68
C ASP A 184 -4.71 3.18 7.95
N GLY A 185 -5.82 3.72 8.47
CA GLY A 185 -5.99 5.14 8.76
C GLY A 185 -6.16 6.04 7.53
N LYS A 186 -6.43 5.46 6.36
CA LYS A 186 -6.77 6.20 5.13
C LYS A 186 -8.18 5.83 4.68
N PRO A 187 -9.01 6.80 4.25
CA PRO A 187 -10.29 6.48 3.65
C PRO A 187 -10.09 5.60 2.41
N ASN A 188 -10.94 4.60 2.23
CA ASN A 188 -10.98 3.87 0.97
C ASN A 188 -11.35 4.83 -0.17
N GLU A 189 -10.72 4.64 -1.33
CA GLU A 189 -11.08 5.39 -2.54
C GLU A 189 -12.53 5.09 -2.94
N PRO A 190 -13.30 6.10 -3.37
CA PRO A 190 -14.66 5.87 -3.85
C PRO A 190 -14.64 4.96 -5.08
N VAL A 191 -15.69 4.17 -5.25
CA VAL A 191 -15.89 3.33 -6.43
C VAL A 191 -17.20 3.73 -7.09
N TRP A 192 -17.13 4.21 -8.33
CA TRP A 192 -18.32 4.54 -9.12
C TRP A 192 -18.59 3.39 -10.06
N THR A 193 -19.80 2.84 -10.03
CA THR A 193 -20.18 1.69 -10.86
C THR A 193 -21.38 1.99 -11.75
N ALA A 194 -21.35 1.47 -12.97
CA ALA A 194 -22.50 1.54 -13.89
C ALA A 194 -22.56 0.30 -14.77
N GLU A 195 -23.77 -0.17 -15.06
CA GLU A 195 -23.98 -1.21 -16.05
C GLU A 195 -24.20 -0.59 -17.43
N VAL A 196 -23.46 -1.05 -18.43
CA VAL A 196 -23.65 -0.66 -19.84
C VAL A 196 -23.94 -1.89 -20.70
N ARG A 197 -24.81 -1.74 -21.70
CA ARG A 197 -25.18 -2.86 -22.59
C ARG A 197 -24.07 -3.18 -23.58
N GLY A 198 -23.87 -4.45 -23.90
CA GLY A 198 -22.95 -4.89 -24.95
C GLY A 198 -23.49 -6.05 -25.78
N PRO A 199 -22.82 -6.41 -26.89
CA PRO A 199 -23.27 -7.47 -27.79
C PRO A 199 -23.29 -8.86 -27.15
N THR A 200 -22.46 -9.10 -26.13
CA THR A 200 -22.38 -10.39 -25.41
C THR A 200 -23.06 -10.37 -24.04
N GLY A 201 -23.83 -9.32 -23.75
CA GLY A 201 -24.46 -9.08 -22.45
C GLY A 201 -24.08 -7.73 -21.85
N PRO A 202 -24.53 -7.42 -20.62
CA PRO A 202 -24.09 -6.22 -19.91
C PRO A 202 -22.61 -6.30 -19.53
N ALA A 203 -21.94 -5.16 -19.48
CA ALA A 203 -20.66 -4.96 -18.80
C ALA A 203 -20.87 -4.03 -17.60
N GLN A 204 -20.38 -4.46 -16.45
CA GLN A 204 -20.26 -3.63 -15.27
C GLN A 204 -18.94 -2.84 -15.36
N LEU A 205 -19.07 -1.52 -15.41
CA LEU A 205 -17.96 -0.58 -15.29
C LEU A 205 -17.73 -0.23 -13.82
N ALA A 206 -16.47 -0.01 -13.45
CA ALA A 206 -16.10 0.62 -12.20
C ALA A 206 -14.96 1.62 -12.42
N VAL A 207 -15.09 2.82 -11.86
CA VAL A 207 -14.03 3.83 -11.78
C VAL A 207 -13.64 4.03 -10.32
N THR A 208 -12.35 4.02 -10.01
CA THR A 208 -11.81 4.31 -8.67
C THR A 208 -10.44 4.97 -8.78
N GLY A 209 -9.93 5.55 -7.69
CA GLY A 209 -8.67 6.29 -7.66
C GLY A 209 -8.77 7.61 -6.90
N ALA A 210 -7.71 8.41 -7.00
CA ALA A 210 -7.53 9.64 -6.23
C ALA A 210 -7.90 10.92 -7.01
N GLY A 211 -8.50 10.78 -8.19
CA GLY A 211 -9.00 11.92 -8.98
C GLY A 211 -10.20 12.63 -8.35
N SER A 212 -10.47 13.84 -8.83
CA SER A 212 -11.66 14.63 -8.50
C SER A 212 -12.94 14.03 -9.12
N ALA A 213 -14.11 14.40 -8.60
CA ALA A 213 -15.39 13.95 -9.15
C ALA A 213 -15.56 14.30 -10.64
N ASP A 214 -15.02 15.43 -11.11
CA ASP A 214 -15.08 15.80 -12.52
C ASP A 214 -14.21 14.88 -13.41
N GLU A 215 -13.07 14.42 -12.90
CA GLU A 215 -12.23 13.44 -13.60
C GLU A 215 -12.89 12.05 -13.63
N TYR A 216 -13.58 11.66 -12.56
CA TYR A 216 -14.44 10.47 -12.56
C TYR A 216 -15.51 10.58 -13.65
N ARG A 217 -16.23 11.72 -13.74
CA ARG A 217 -17.24 11.95 -14.79
C ARG A 217 -16.64 11.91 -16.19
N MET A 218 -15.46 12.51 -16.39
CA MET A 218 -14.77 12.49 -17.69
C MET A 218 -14.42 11.06 -18.13
N LEU A 219 -13.82 10.25 -17.26
CA LEU A 219 -13.47 8.86 -17.60
C LEU A 219 -14.73 8.00 -17.81
N ALA A 220 -15.77 8.20 -16.99
CA ALA A 220 -17.06 7.55 -17.15
C ALA A 220 -17.70 7.87 -18.51
N ALA A 221 -17.85 9.15 -18.85
CA ALA A 221 -18.42 9.63 -20.11
C ALA A 221 -17.62 9.14 -21.33
N ALA A 222 -16.29 9.26 -21.27
CA ALA A 222 -15.36 8.81 -22.30
C ALA A 222 -15.44 7.31 -22.56
N THR A 223 -15.78 6.51 -21.54
CA THR A 223 -15.91 5.05 -21.67
C THR A 223 -17.29 4.66 -22.18
N GLN A 224 -18.37 5.14 -21.55
CA GLN A 224 -19.72 4.68 -21.84
C GLN A 224 -20.22 5.09 -23.23
N SER A 225 -19.70 6.21 -23.77
CA SER A 225 -20.04 6.72 -25.10
C SER A 225 -19.48 5.88 -26.25
N GLN A 226 -18.46 5.06 -25.98
CA GLN A 226 -17.71 4.33 -27.01
C GLN A 226 -18.29 2.95 -27.25
N PRO A 227 -18.49 2.50 -28.51
CA PRO A 227 -18.97 1.15 -28.75
C PRO A 227 -18.00 0.09 -28.20
N PRO A 228 -18.49 -1.10 -27.80
CA PRO A 228 -17.61 -2.20 -27.46
C PRO A 228 -16.72 -2.59 -28.64
N LEU A 229 -15.48 -2.99 -28.34
CA LEU A 229 -14.53 -3.50 -29.30
C LEU A 229 -15.07 -4.74 -30.01
N THR A 230 -14.72 -4.87 -31.29
CA THR A 230 -15.01 -6.09 -32.04
C THR A 230 -13.95 -7.12 -31.70
N VAL A 231 -14.41 -8.30 -31.31
CA VAL A 231 -13.53 -9.44 -31.05
C VAL A 231 -13.02 -10.00 -32.38
N THR A 232 -11.71 -10.20 -32.50
CA THR A 232 -11.06 -10.87 -33.64
C THR A 232 -10.85 -12.35 -33.34
#